data_AF-A0A101SI11-F1
#
_entry.id   AF-A0A101SI11-F1
#
_cell.length_a   1.000
_cell.length_b   1.000
_cell.length_c   1.000
_cell.angle_alpha   90.00
_cell.angle_beta   90.00
_cell.angle_gamma   90.00
#
_symmetry.space_group_name_H-M   'P 1'
#
loop_
_entity.id
_entity.type
_entity.pdbx_description
1 polymer ?
#
loop_
_entity_poly.entity_id
_entity_poly.type
_entity_poly.pdbx_seq_one_letter_code
_entity_poly.pdbx_strand_id
1 'polypeptide(L)'
;MPRPTLLYVTDLAYQARGRRYCDGDIFLTSRLREDFGLALCHPRDAAALADGFDAVVVRNSGPVLAYQEAVRRLPRAGVAKRHARVQPFLWTEWE
;
A
#
# COMPACT_ATOMS: atom_id res chain seq x y z
N MET A 1 17.23 18.21 -6.12
CA MET A 1 17.31 16.74 -6.17
C MET A 1 16.02 16.21 -6.78
N PRO A 2 16.04 15.13 -7.57
CA PRO A 2 14.81 14.52 -8.07
C PRO A 2 13.91 14.09 -6.89
N ARG A 3 12.59 14.19 -7.08
CA ARG A 3 11.61 13.74 -6.09
C ARG A 3 11.70 12.20 -5.98
N PRO A 4 11.86 11.61 -4.79
CA PRO A 4 11.93 10.15 -4.65
C PRO A 4 10.63 9.49 -5.13
N THR A 5 10.74 8.29 -5.70
CA THR A 5 9.64 7.53 -6.29
C THR A 5 9.17 6.40 -5.37
N LEU A 6 7.86 6.20 -5.29
CA LEU A 6 7.22 5.21 -4.42
C LEU A 6 6.24 4.34 -5.20
N LEU A 7 6.43 3.02 -5.14
CA LEU A 7 5.44 2.05 -5.58
C LEU A 7 4.55 1.64 -4.39
N TYR A 8 3.29 2.06 -4.43
CA TYR A 8 2.29 1.72 -3.42
C TYR A 8 1.48 0.49 -3.89
N VAL A 9 1.70 -0.64 -3.22
CA VAL A 9 1.12 -1.94 -3.59
C VAL A 9 -0.12 -2.20 -2.74
N THR A 10 -1.29 -2.22 -3.38
CA THR A 10 -2.60 -2.44 -2.72
C THR A 10 -3.59 -3.09 -3.68
N ASP A 11 -4.58 -3.80 -3.15
CA ASP A 11 -5.72 -4.31 -3.94
C ASP A 11 -6.93 -3.41 -3.68
N LEU A 12 -7.15 -2.42 -4.56
CA LEU A 12 -8.26 -1.48 -4.42
C LEU A 12 -9.64 -2.13 -4.60
N ALA A 13 -9.70 -3.32 -5.20
CA ALA A 13 -10.93 -4.08 -5.37
C ALA A 13 -11.23 -5.00 -4.19
N TYR A 14 -10.30 -5.12 -3.22
CA TYR A 14 -10.48 -5.99 -2.07
C TYR A 14 -11.71 -5.57 -1.24
N GLN A 15 -12.66 -6.50 -1.11
CA GLN A 15 -13.85 -6.31 -0.30
C GLN A 15 -13.64 -6.89 1.10
N ALA A 16 -13.44 -6.02 2.08
CA ALA A 16 -13.47 -6.41 3.48
C ALA A 16 -14.93 -6.41 3.95
N ARG A 17 -15.51 -7.57 4.30
CA ARG A 17 -16.89 -7.79 4.82
C ARG A 17 -17.71 -6.49 5.07
N GLY A 18 -18.40 -6.00 4.04
CA GLY A 18 -19.32 -4.85 4.13
C GLY A 18 -18.69 -3.45 4.12
N ARG A 19 -17.39 -3.32 3.80
CA ARG A 19 -16.66 -2.05 3.83
C ARG A 19 -15.85 -1.83 2.55
N ARG A 20 -15.82 -0.58 2.08
CA ARG A 20 -14.90 -0.13 1.03
C ARG A 20 -13.49 0.01 1.62
N TYR A 21 -12.67 -1.01 1.46
CA TYR A 21 -11.33 -1.04 2.04
C TYR A 21 -10.38 -0.01 1.40
N CYS A 22 -10.65 0.36 0.14
CA CYS A 22 -9.90 1.30 -0.66
C CYS A 22 -9.94 2.75 -0.17
N ASP A 23 -10.93 3.15 0.64
CA ASP A 23 -11.04 4.53 1.13
C ASP A 23 -9.80 4.97 1.93
N GLY A 24 -9.23 4.03 2.71
CA GLY A 24 -7.97 4.28 3.42
C GLY A 24 -6.76 4.40 2.49
N ASP A 25 -6.74 3.67 1.37
CA ASP A 25 -5.69 3.79 0.35
C ASP A 25 -5.78 5.13 -0.37
N ILE A 26 -7.00 5.59 -0.70
CA ILE A 26 -7.22 6.91 -1.31
C ILE A 26 -6.67 8.01 -0.41
N PHE A 27 -7.02 7.99 0.88
CA PHE A 27 -6.51 8.99 1.83
C PHE A 27 -4.98 8.94 1.98
N LEU A 28 -4.41 7.75 2.15
CA LEU A 28 -2.96 7.63 2.37
C LEU A 28 -2.17 8.07 1.13
N THR A 29 -2.62 7.67 -0.06
CA THR A 29 -1.97 8.03 -1.33
C THR A 29 -2.11 9.52 -1.64
N SER A 30 -3.21 10.18 -1.22
CA SER A 30 -3.36 11.63 -1.37
C SER A 30 -2.34 12.42 -0.54
N ARG A 31 -1.86 11.87 0.59
CA ARG A 31 -0.78 12.45 1.40
C ARG A 31 0.60 12.12 0.85
N LEU A 32 0.85 10.87 0.50
CA LEU A 32 2.17 10.44 -0.02
C LEU A 32 2.56 11.17 -1.31
N ARG A 33 1.61 11.48 -2.19
CA ARG A 33 1.90 12.21 -3.44
C ARG A 33 2.37 13.65 -3.23
N GLU A 34 2.23 14.20 -2.02
CA GLU A 34 2.75 15.53 -1.69
C GLU A 34 4.30 15.51 -1.71
N ASP A 35 4.90 14.39 -1.29
CA ASP A 35 6.36 14.24 -1.13
C ASP A 35 7.02 13.32 -2.17
N PHE A 36 6.27 12.38 -2.78
CA PHE A 36 6.82 11.31 -3.64
C PHE A 36 6.25 11.31 -5.07
N GLY A 37 7.07 10.88 -6.04
CA GLY A 37 6.58 10.41 -7.34
C GLY A 37 5.86 9.08 -7.14
N LEU A 38 4.54 9.11 -7.11
CA LEU A 38 3.72 7.98 -6.63
C LEU A 38 3.10 7.20 -7.80
N ALA A 39 3.22 5.87 -7.75
CA ALA A 39 2.43 4.95 -8.56
C ALA A 39 1.74 3.91 -7.67
N LEU A 40 0.57 3.43 -8.12
CA LEU A 40 -0.16 2.35 -7.47
C LEU A 40 -0.11 1.10 -8.35
N CYS A 41 0.02 -0.08 -7.75
CA CYS A 41 -0.16 -1.34 -8.47
C CYS A 41 -0.84 -2.41 -7.63
N HIS A 42 -1.45 -3.38 -8.33
CA HIS A 42 -2.00 -4.57 -7.70
C HIS A 42 -0.85 -5.48 -7.22
N PRO A 43 -1.01 -6.24 -6.11
CA PRO A 43 0.06 -7.10 -5.58
C PRO A 43 0.68 -8.06 -6.58
N ARG A 44 -0.10 -8.56 -7.56
CA ARG A 44 0.38 -9.48 -8.60
C ARG A 44 1.39 -8.85 -9.57
N ASP A 45 1.35 -7.54 -9.75
CA ASP A 45 2.21 -6.83 -10.71
C ASP A 45 3.46 -6.25 -10.04
N ALA A 46 3.47 -6.21 -8.70
CA ALA A 46 4.48 -5.48 -7.93
C ALA A 46 5.92 -5.96 -8.20
N ALA A 47 6.13 -7.27 -8.36
CA ALA A 47 7.46 -7.83 -8.63
C ALA A 47 8.04 -7.38 -9.98
N ALA A 48 7.21 -7.15 -10.99
CA ALA A 48 7.65 -6.69 -12.30
C ALA A 48 7.97 -5.19 -12.33
N LEU A 49 7.47 -4.43 -11.34
CA LEU A 49 7.58 -2.97 -11.29
C LEU A 49 8.59 -2.47 -10.25
N ALA A 50 8.91 -3.29 -9.23
CA ALA A 50 9.65 -2.88 -8.05
C ALA A 50 11.02 -2.24 -8.35
N ASP A 51 11.77 -2.76 -9.34
CA ASP A 51 13.11 -2.27 -9.69
C ASP A 51 13.10 -0.85 -10.30
N GLY A 52 11.93 -0.34 -10.70
CA GLY A 52 11.77 1.01 -11.24
C GLY A 52 11.52 2.11 -10.20
N PHE A 53 11.47 1.77 -8.91
CA PHE A 53 11.12 2.71 -7.84
C PHE A 53 12.16 2.72 -6.72
N ASP A 54 12.35 3.88 -6.09
CA ASP A 54 13.28 4.04 -4.97
C ASP A 54 12.82 3.28 -3.71
N ALA A 55 11.50 3.12 -3.55
CA ALA A 55 10.90 2.38 -2.44
C ALA A 55 9.57 1.72 -2.81
N VAL A 56 9.24 0.63 -2.10
CA VAL A 56 7.98 -0.11 -2.23
C VAL A 56 7.26 -0.12 -0.88
N VAL A 57 6.00 0.29 -0.85
CA VAL A 57 5.12 0.20 0.31
C VAL A 57 4.03 -0.81 0.00
N VAL A 58 3.98 -1.89 0.76
CA VAL A 58 2.91 -2.90 0.63
C VAL A 58 1.88 -2.66 1.72
N ARG A 59 0.67 -2.26 1.32
CA ARG A 59 -0.46 -2.07 2.24
C ARG A 59 -1.52 -3.13 1.97
N ASN A 60 -1.64 -4.08 2.89
CA ASN A 60 -2.72 -5.07 2.91
C ASN A 60 -2.74 -5.78 4.28
N SER A 61 -3.46 -5.25 5.26
CA SER A 61 -3.42 -5.80 6.64
C SER A 61 -4.18 -7.13 6.82
N GLY A 62 -4.97 -7.55 5.82
CA GLY A 62 -5.72 -8.83 5.79
C GLY A 62 -5.42 -9.71 4.56
N PRO A 63 -5.29 -9.17 3.34
CA PRO A 63 -5.02 -9.93 2.10
C PRO A 63 -3.58 -10.41 1.91
N VAL A 64 -2.62 -10.03 2.77
CA VAL A 64 -1.25 -10.58 2.69
C VAL A 64 -1.27 -12.11 2.79
N LEU A 65 -2.28 -12.71 3.44
CA LEU A 65 -2.50 -14.16 3.41
C LEU A 65 -2.83 -14.72 2.01
N ALA A 66 -3.53 -13.97 1.15
CA ALA A 66 -3.89 -14.39 -0.21
C ALA A 66 -2.81 -14.08 -1.26
N TYR A 67 -1.90 -13.14 -0.96
CA TYR A 67 -0.86 -12.68 -1.90
C TYR A 67 0.57 -12.93 -1.38
N GLN A 68 0.76 -13.89 -0.47
CA GLN A 68 2.07 -14.17 0.13
C GLN A 68 3.17 -14.40 -0.91
N GLU A 69 2.87 -15.13 -1.97
CA GLU A 69 3.84 -15.44 -3.01
C GLU A 69 4.27 -14.17 -3.77
N ALA A 70 3.32 -13.29 -4.10
CA ALA A 70 3.62 -12.04 -4.77
C ALA A 70 4.49 -11.12 -3.89
N VAL A 71 4.18 -11.04 -2.59
CA VAL A 71 4.99 -10.27 -1.62
C VAL A 71 6.39 -10.87 -1.46
N ARG A 72 6.51 -12.21 -1.45
CA ARG A 72 7.81 -12.91 -1.34
C ARG A 72 8.74 -12.67 -2.52
N ARG A 73 8.19 -12.34 -3.71
CA ARG A 73 8.95 -12.06 -4.93
C ARG A 73 9.52 -10.64 -4.98
N LEU A 74 9.09 -9.75 -4.08
CA LEU A 74 9.67 -8.41 -4.01
C LEU A 74 11.14 -8.46 -3.58
N PRO A 75 12.01 -7.63 -4.18
CA PRO A 75 13.38 -7.47 -3.71
C PRO A 75 13.40 -7.14 -2.21
N ARG A 76 14.33 -7.74 -1.46
CA ARG A 76 14.50 -7.49 -0.02
C ARG A 76 15.20 -6.15 0.20
N ALA A 77 14.51 -5.05 -0.07
CA ALA A 77 14.90 -3.71 0.34
C ALA A 77 14.00 -3.27 1.51
N GLY A 78 14.63 -2.89 2.63
CA GLY A 78 14.05 -2.32 3.85
C GLY A 78 12.53 -2.45 4.05
N VAL A 79 12.08 -3.54 4.67
CA VAL A 79 10.71 -3.60 5.20
C VAL A 79 10.63 -2.63 6.37
N ALA A 80 10.10 -1.44 6.13
CA ALA A 80 9.63 -0.59 7.22
C ALA A 80 8.41 -1.28 7.85
N LYS A 81 8.66 -2.19 8.80
CA LYS A 81 7.67 -2.53 9.83
C LYS A 81 7.50 -1.29 10.71
N ARG A 82 6.79 -0.29 10.21
CA ARG A 82 6.02 0.59 11.08
C ARG A 82 4.60 0.09 10.95
N HIS A 83 4.10 -0.47 12.05
CA HIS A 83 2.74 -0.15 12.45
C HIS A 83 2.66 1.38 12.35
N ALA A 84 2.11 1.89 11.25
CA ALA A 84 1.41 3.15 11.35
C ALA A 84 0.37 2.85 12.43
N ARG A 85 0.66 3.24 13.68
CA ARG A 85 -0.40 3.68 14.57
C ARG A 85 -1.02 4.88 13.84
N VAL A 86 -1.88 4.56 12.88
CA VAL A 86 -3.06 5.35 12.66
C VAL A 86 -3.69 5.30 14.06
N GLN A 87 -3.67 6.44 14.76
CA GLN A 87 -4.63 6.69 15.82
C GLN A 87 -5.93 5.98 15.42
N PRO A 88 -6.57 5.17 16.27
CA PRO A 88 -7.85 4.59 15.93
C PRO A 88 -8.79 5.77 15.69
N PHE A 89 -8.89 6.22 14.44
CA PHE A 89 -9.92 7.13 14.01
C PHE A 89 -11.18 6.30 14.20
N LEU A 90 -11.95 6.67 15.21
CA LEU A 90 -13.11 5.97 15.73
C LEU A 90 -13.93 5.42 14.55
N TRP A 91 -13.99 4.10 14.45
CA TRP A 91 -14.69 3.33 13.41
C TRP A 91 -16.23 3.37 13.60
N THR A 92 -16.77 4.42 14.20
CA THR A 92 -18.15 4.43 14.71
C THR A 92 -19.10 5.42 14.06
N GLU A 93 -18.67 6.31 13.17
CA GLU A 93 -19.61 7.30 12.62
C GLU A 93 -19.40 7.55 11.12
N TRP A 94 -19.92 6.63 10.30
CA TRP A 94 -20.34 6.90 8.91
C TRP A 94 -21.50 5.94 8.59
N GLU A 95 -22.69 6.29 9.07
CA GLU A 95 -23.98 5.86 8.50
C GLU A 95 -24.25 6.64 7.20
#